data_AF-A0A2E7QA00-F1
#
_entry.id   AF-A0A2E7QA00-F1
#
_cell.length_a   1.000
_cell.length_b   1.000
_cell.length_c   1.000
_cell.angle_alpha   90.00
_cell.angle_beta   90.00
_cell.angle_gamma   90.00
#
_symmetry.space_group_name_H-M   'P 1'
#
loop_
_entity.id
_entity.type
_entity.pdbx_description
1 polymer ?
#
loop_
_entity_poly.entity_id
_entity_poly.type
_entity_poly.pdbx_seq_one_letter_code
_entity_poly.pdbx_strand_id
1 'polypeptide(L)'
;METALLAELATIVGAVSILLTLVFVVIELKNNAAQARAANIASRDQQYSQFMRYWFEEENFALVQKGRKDYGALDDTEKQKFEYYIDERVRMFSFSLSTGQLSSTPQFHYKRIKEFFKYQGCIQCYEHLVSEKVIPTAWQRHIQEAMK
;
A
#
# COMPACT_ATOMS: atom_id res chain seq x y z
N MET A 1 -17.17 -37.42 50.91
CA MET A 1 -16.80 -36.04 51.28
C MET A 1 -15.49 -35.63 50.61
N GLU A 2 -14.44 -36.43 50.72
CA GLU A 2 -13.12 -36.17 50.12
C GLU A 2 -13.11 -36.11 48.57
N THR A 3 -13.86 -36.99 47.89
CA THR A 3 -13.97 -37.01 46.43
C THR A 3 -14.76 -35.83 45.85
N ALA A 4 -15.70 -35.26 46.62
CA ALA A 4 -16.47 -34.08 46.21
C ALA A 4 -15.59 -32.82 46.23
N LEU A 5 -14.77 -32.66 47.28
CA LEU A 5 -13.79 -31.58 47.37
C LEU A 5 -12.78 -31.63 46.20
N LEU A 6 -12.30 -32.83 45.86
CA LEU A 6 -11.40 -33.03 44.71
C LEU A 6 -12.06 -32.67 43.38
N ALA A 7 -13.35 -32.99 43.19
CA ALA A 7 -14.09 -32.63 41.99
C ALA A 7 -14.31 -31.10 41.86
N GLU A 8 -14.61 -30.43 42.98
CA GLU A 8 -14.72 -28.97 43.03
C GLU A 8 -13.39 -28.29 42.72
N LEU A 9 -12.29 -28.77 43.31
CA LEU A 9 -10.94 -28.28 43.04
C LEU A 9 -10.55 -28.48 41.56
N ALA A 10 -10.85 -29.65 40.98
CA ALA A 10 -10.60 -29.92 39.56
C ALA A 10 -11.39 -28.97 38.65
N THR A 11 -12.63 -28.65 39.01
CA THR A 11 -13.48 -27.70 38.27
C THR A 11 -12.91 -26.28 38.32
N ILE A 12 -12.45 -25.83 39.50
CA ILE A 12 -11.80 -24.52 39.66
C ILE A 12 -10.52 -24.46 38.83
N VAL A 13 -9.67 -25.48 38.89
CA VAL A 13 -8.44 -25.54 38.09
C VAL A 13 -8.77 -25.50 36.60
N GLY A 14 -9.74 -26.27 36.13
CA GLY A 14 -10.19 -26.25 34.74
C GLY A 14 -10.68 -24.88 34.29
N ALA A 15 -11.49 -24.20 35.12
CA ALA A 15 -11.98 -22.85 34.83
C ALA A 15 -10.83 -21.82 34.74
N VAL A 16 -9.86 -21.89 35.67
CA VAL A 16 -8.66 -21.03 35.63
C VAL A 16 -7.83 -21.31 34.39
N SER A 17 -7.64 -22.57 34.00
CA SER A 17 -6.92 -22.94 32.78
C SER A 17 -7.58 -22.37 31.53
N ILE A 18 -8.90 -22.46 31.40
CA ILE A 18 -9.65 -21.88 30.27
C ILE A 18 -9.44 -20.36 30.20
N LEU A 19 -9.51 -19.67 31.35
CA LEU A 19 -9.32 -18.23 31.40
C LEU A 19 -7.89 -17.84 30.99
N LEU A 20 -6.88 -18.57 31.46
CA LEU A 20 -5.49 -18.35 31.07
C LEU A 20 -5.27 -18.60 29.56
N THR A 21 -5.88 -19.64 29.00
CA THR A 21 -5.82 -19.90 27.55
C THR A 21 -6.46 -18.77 26.75
N LEU A 22 -7.60 -18.24 27.19
CA LEU A 22 -8.25 -17.10 26.53
C LEU A 22 -7.36 -15.85 26.55
N VAL A 23 -6.74 -15.55 27.69
CA VAL A 23 -5.79 -14.43 27.80
C VAL A 23 -4.62 -14.62 26.84
N PHE A 24 -4.06 -15.83 26.78
CA PHE A 24 -2.98 -16.17 25.86
C PHE A 24 -3.39 -15.98 24.38
N VAL A 25 -4.57 -16.46 23.99
CA VAL A 25 -5.10 -16.30 22.61
C VAL A 25 -5.23 -14.82 22.26
N VAL A 26 -5.73 -13.98 23.17
CA VAL A 26 -5.83 -12.53 22.92
C VAL A 26 -4.45 -11.89 22.70
N ILE A 27 -3.43 -12.31 23.47
CA ILE A 27 -2.05 -11.83 23.31
C ILE A 27 -1.49 -12.26 21.95
N GLU A 28 -1.65 -13.52 21.57
CA GLU A 28 -1.21 -14.05 20.28
C GLU A 28 -1.89 -13.36 19.10
N LEU A 29 -3.20 -13.11 19.17
CA LEU A 29 -3.91 -12.36 18.14
C LEU A 29 -3.36 -10.94 17.97
N LYS A 30 -3.05 -10.25 19.08
CA LYS A 30 -2.42 -8.93 19.03
C LYS A 30 -1.04 -8.97 18.40
N ASN A 31 -0.22 -9.95 18.78
CA ASN A 31 1.13 -10.13 18.24
C ASN A 31 1.09 -10.46 16.74
N ASN A 32 0.20 -11.36 16.33
CA ASN A 32 0.01 -11.73 14.93
C ASN A 32 -0.46 -10.54 14.08
N ALA A 33 -1.40 -9.74 14.59
CA ALA A 33 -1.84 -8.52 13.92
C ALA A 33 -0.69 -7.51 13.75
N ALA A 34 0.14 -7.33 14.79
CA ALA A 34 1.31 -6.45 14.73
C ALA A 34 2.37 -6.95 13.74
N GLN A 35 2.66 -8.26 13.73
CA GLN A 35 3.60 -8.88 12.78
C GLN A 35 3.11 -8.78 11.34
N ALA A 36 1.83 -9.08 11.07
CA ALA A 36 1.24 -8.93 9.74
C ALA A 36 1.34 -7.48 9.25
N ARG A 37 1.10 -6.51 10.15
CA ARG A 37 1.26 -5.09 9.85
C ARG A 37 2.70 -4.73 9.51
N ALA A 38 3.67 -5.19 10.29
CA ALA A 38 5.09 -4.94 10.05
C ALA A 38 5.54 -5.55 8.72
N ALA A 39 5.12 -6.78 8.41
CA ALA A 39 5.40 -7.45 7.14
C ALA A 39 4.83 -6.68 5.94
N ASN A 40 3.60 -6.16 6.04
CA ASN A 40 2.99 -5.34 4.99
C ASN A 40 3.75 -4.03 4.76
N ILE A 41 4.24 -3.38 5.83
CA ILE A 41 5.06 -2.17 5.72
C ILE A 41 6.39 -2.50 5.02
N ALA A 42 7.07 -3.56 5.44
CA ALA A 42 8.34 -3.98 4.85
C ALA A 42 8.19 -4.33 3.36
N SER A 43 7.14 -5.09 3.00
CA SER A 43 6.84 -5.44 1.61
C SER A 43 6.59 -4.20 0.75
N ARG A 44 5.86 -3.21 1.26
CA ARG A 44 5.62 -1.93 0.56
C ARG A 44 6.90 -1.15 0.35
N ASP A 45 7.73 -1.04 1.38
CA ASP A 45 8.99 -0.29 1.29
C ASP A 45 9.96 -0.99 0.32
N GLN A 46 9.95 -2.33 0.27
CA GLN A 46 10.66 -3.11 -0.75
C GLN A 46 10.13 -2.82 -2.17
N GLN A 47 8.81 -2.86 -2.39
CA GLN A 47 8.23 -2.51 -3.70
C GLN A 47 8.60 -1.10 -4.14
N TYR A 48 8.52 -0.13 -3.23
CA TYR A 48 8.94 1.25 -3.51
C TYR A 48 10.42 1.33 -3.88
N SER A 49 11.28 0.58 -3.17
CA SER A 49 12.71 0.56 -3.44
C SER A 49 13.04 -0.08 -4.80
N GLN A 50 12.31 -1.14 -5.18
CA GLN A 50 12.45 -1.79 -6.49
C GLN A 50 12.03 -0.85 -7.62
N PHE A 51 10.88 -0.18 -7.48
CA PHE A 51 10.41 0.84 -8.42
C PHE A 51 11.45 1.95 -8.60
N MET A 52 11.94 2.51 -7.49
CA MET A 52 12.93 3.58 -7.55
C MET A 52 14.22 3.11 -8.22
N ARG A 53 14.72 1.92 -7.88
CA ARG A 53 15.94 1.38 -8.49
C ARG A 53 15.79 1.24 -10.00
N TYR A 54 14.70 0.62 -10.46
CA TYR A 54 14.48 0.40 -11.89
C TYR A 54 14.34 1.72 -12.67
N TRP A 55 13.47 2.62 -12.19
CA TRP A 55 13.17 3.86 -12.93
C TRP A 55 14.25 4.95 -12.82
N PHE A 56 15.24 4.79 -11.94
CA PHE A 56 16.39 5.71 -11.80
C PHE A 56 17.66 5.19 -12.47
N GLU A 57 17.62 4.01 -13.10
CA GLU A 57 18.64 3.62 -14.07
C GLU A 57 18.63 4.59 -15.25
N GLU A 58 19.81 4.90 -15.80
CA GLU A 58 20.02 6.03 -16.72
C GLU A 58 19.05 6.02 -17.92
N GLU A 59 18.89 4.88 -18.58
CA GLU A 59 17.98 4.72 -19.73
C GLU A 59 16.52 4.95 -19.34
N ASN A 60 16.06 4.33 -18.25
CA ASN A 60 14.69 4.45 -17.79
C ASN A 60 14.39 5.86 -17.29
N PHE A 61 15.36 6.50 -16.64
CA PHE A 61 15.24 7.86 -16.17
C PHE A 61 15.16 8.86 -17.32
N ALA A 62 15.93 8.67 -18.39
CA ALA A 62 15.85 9.48 -19.61
C ALA A 62 14.46 9.37 -20.25
N LEU A 63 13.90 8.16 -20.34
CA LEU A 63 12.52 7.95 -20.79
C LEU A 63 11.51 8.68 -19.89
N VAL A 64 11.63 8.54 -18.57
CA VAL A 64 10.74 9.21 -17.62
C VAL A 64 10.81 10.72 -17.77
N GLN A 65 11.99 11.30 -18.00
CA GLN A 65 12.14 12.72 -18.26
C GLN A 65 11.46 13.15 -19.56
N LYS A 66 11.65 12.37 -20.64
CA LYS A 66 11.01 12.62 -21.94
C LYS A 66 9.48 12.60 -21.80
N GLY A 67 8.94 11.55 -21.19
CA GLY A 67 7.50 11.38 -20.98
C GLY A 67 6.91 12.43 -20.05
N ARG A 68 7.63 12.85 -18.99
CA ARG A 68 7.20 13.97 -18.12
C ARG A 68 7.08 15.29 -18.88
N LYS A 69 7.99 15.54 -19.82
CA LYS A 69 8.02 16.77 -20.61
C LYS A 69 6.91 16.78 -21.66
N ASP A 70 6.78 15.69 -22.41
CA ASP A 70 5.79 15.55 -23.48
C ASP A 70 5.49 14.07 -23.74
N TYR A 71 4.35 13.60 -23.25
CA TYR A 71 3.89 12.23 -23.47
C TYR A 71 3.47 11.98 -24.93
N GLY A 72 3.00 13.02 -25.64
CA GLY A 72 2.58 12.92 -27.04
C GLY A 72 3.74 12.67 -28.00
N ALA A 73 4.94 13.14 -27.65
CA ALA A 73 6.17 12.99 -28.43
C ALA A 73 6.88 11.64 -28.23
N LEU A 74 6.35 10.76 -27.37
CA LEU A 74 6.87 9.40 -27.20
C LEU A 74 6.45 8.52 -28.39
N ASP A 75 7.34 7.62 -28.81
CA ASP A 75 6.96 6.54 -29.72
C ASP A 75 6.13 5.46 -28.99
N ASP A 76 5.59 4.48 -29.73
CA ASP A 76 4.69 3.48 -29.16
C ASP A 76 5.36 2.62 -28.06
N THR A 77 6.65 2.31 -28.20
CA THR A 77 7.39 1.52 -27.20
C THR A 77 7.66 2.35 -25.94
N GLU A 78 8.08 3.60 -26.14
CA GLU A 78 8.28 4.55 -25.07
C GLU A 78 6.99 4.86 -24.31
N LYS A 79 5.85 5.00 -25.02
CA LYS A 79 4.53 5.20 -24.42
C LYS A 79 4.16 4.04 -23.52
N GLN A 80 4.27 2.81 -24.00
CA GLN A 80 3.97 1.62 -23.19
C GLN A 80 4.82 1.58 -21.92
N LYS A 81 6.13 1.81 -22.03
CA LYS A 81 7.01 1.85 -20.85
C LYS A 81 6.61 2.98 -19.88
N PHE A 82 6.31 4.18 -20.39
CA PHE A 82 5.89 5.30 -19.56
C PHE A 82 4.51 5.08 -18.91
N GLU A 83 3.60 4.40 -19.60
CA GLU A 83 2.30 3.97 -19.06
C GLU A 83 2.46 3.01 -17.88
N TYR A 84 3.37 2.03 -17.99
CA TYR A 84 3.71 1.16 -16.86
C TYR A 84 4.27 1.96 -15.67
N TYR A 85 5.11 2.96 -15.93
CA TYR A 85 5.62 3.86 -14.89
C TYR A 85 4.48 4.60 -14.16
N ILE A 86 3.50 5.12 -14.91
CA ILE A 86 2.35 5.84 -14.32
C ILE A 86 1.42 4.86 -13.57
N ASP A 87 1.06 3.71 -14.15
CA ASP A 87 0.20 2.69 -13.49
C ASP A 87 0.80 2.25 -12.16
N GLU A 88 2.08 1.86 -12.17
CA GLU A 88 2.75 1.36 -10.98
C GLU A 88 2.80 2.42 -9.88
N ARG A 89 3.01 3.69 -10.24
CA ARG A 89 2.98 4.80 -9.28
C ARG A 89 1.58 5.03 -8.71
N VAL A 90 0.55 5.04 -9.55
CA VAL A 90 -0.86 5.24 -9.14
C VAL A 90 -1.29 4.13 -8.19
N ARG A 91 -0.91 2.89 -8.49
CA ARG A 91 -1.11 1.73 -7.63
C ARG A 91 -0.45 1.93 -6.26
N MET A 92 0.81 2.35 -6.22
CA MET A 92 1.53 2.64 -4.97
C MET A 92 0.87 3.73 -4.13
N PHE A 93 0.39 4.82 -4.75
CA PHE A 93 -0.34 5.88 -4.05
C PHE A 93 -1.64 5.37 -3.43
N SER A 94 -2.41 4.61 -4.20
CA SER A 94 -3.70 4.07 -3.77
C SER A 94 -3.56 3.05 -2.64
N PHE A 95 -2.56 2.18 -2.70
CA PHE A 95 -2.25 1.28 -1.59
C PHE A 95 -1.77 2.03 -0.35
N SER A 96 -0.93 3.05 -0.51
CA SER A 96 -0.44 3.85 0.62
C SER A 96 -1.58 4.58 1.35
N LEU A 97 -2.56 5.11 0.61
CA LEU A 97 -3.72 5.82 1.19
C LEU A 97 -4.75 4.87 1.82
N SER A 98 -4.95 3.70 1.24
CA SER A 98 -5.92 2.71 1.76
C SER A 98 -5.42 1.94 2.98
N THR A 99 -4.11 1.87 3.19
CA THR A 99 -3.49 1.10 4.30
C THR A 99 -2.72 1.97 5.30
N GLY A 100 -2.63 3.28 5.06
CA GLY A 100 -1.87 4.21 5.90
C GLY A 100 -2.54 4.45 7.25
N GLN A 101 -1.95 3.91 8.32
CA GLN A 101 -2.41 4.18 9.69
C GLN A 101 -1.29 4.32 10.75
N LEU A 102 -0.07 4.76 10.40
CA LEU A 102 0.99 4.87 11.44
C LEU A 102 1.87 6.12 11.49
N SER A 103 2.00 6.95 10.46
CA SER A 103 2.95 8.08 10.56
C SER A 103 2.74 9.27 9.63
N SER A 104 1.72 9.25 8.78
CA SER A 104 1.49 10.36 7.85
C SER A 104 0.01 10.60 7.65
N THR A 105 -0.39 11.86 7.71
CA THR A 105 -1.77 12.28 7.46
C THR A 105 -2.10 12.11 5.98
N PRO A 106 -3.38 11.99 5.59
CA PRO A 106 -3.77 11.96 4.16
C PRO A 106 -3.14 13.11 3.36
N GLN A 107 -2.94 14.27 3.98
CA GLN A 107 -2.30 15.44 3.38
C GLN A 107 -0.84 15.18 2.94
N PHE A 108 -0.08 14.39 3.70
CA PHE A 108 1.28 14.00 3.29
C PHE A 108 1.25 13.18 2.01
N HIS A 109 0.32 12.24 1.89
CA HIS A 109 0.16 11.44 0.68
C HIS A 109 -0.32 12.28 -0.49
N TYR A 110 -1.28 13.18 -0.27
CA TYR A 110 -1.78 14.09 -1.31
C TYR A 110 -0.69 15.00 -1.85
N LYS A 111 0.21 15.52 -0.98
CA LYS A 111 1.38 16.28 -1.43
C LYS A 111 2.27 15.47 -2.37
N ARG A 112 2.53 14.19 -2.09
CA ARG A 112 3.35 13.33 -2.96
C ARG A 112 2.68 13.04 -4.31
N ILE A 113 1.35 12.92 -4.32
CA ILE A 113 0.57 12.76 -5.55
C ILE A 113 0.66 14.04 -6.39
N LYS A 114 0.42 15.22 -5.77
CA LYS A 114 0.56 16.53 -6.46
C LYS A 114 1.95 16.72 -7.04
N GLU A 115 3.00 16.41 -6.29
CA GLU A 115 4.39 16.51 -6.78
C GLU A 115 4.70 15.57 -7.96
N PHE A 116 4.04 14.41 -8.02
CA PHE A 116 4.21 13.47 -9.13
C PHE A 116 3.48 13.94 -10.39
N PHE A 117 2.26 14.44 -10.22
CA PHE A 117 1.41 14.93 -11.32
C PHE A 117 1.64 16.39 -11.70
N LYS A 118 2.65 17.07 -11.13
CA LYS A 118 3.00 18.45 -11.57
C LYS A 118 3.49 18.53 -13.01
N TYR A 119 3.86 17.41 -13.61
CA TYR A 119 4.34 17.33 -14.98
C TYR A 119 3.18 17.02 -15.92
N GLN A 120 3.02 17.84 -16.97
CA GLN A 120 1.89 17.72 -17.91
C GLN A 120 1.81 16.35 -18.56
N GLY A 121 2.94 15.76 -18.95
CA GLY A 121 2.95 14.43 -19.55
C GLY A 121 2.49 13.31 -18.60
N CYS A 122 2.72 13.45 -17.29
CA CYS A 122 2.17 12.51 -16.31
C CYS A 122 0.64 12.58 -16.25
N ILE A 123 0.07 13.79 -16.31
CA ILE A 123 -1.39 13.99 -16.30
C ILE A 123 -1.99 13.40 -17.58
N GLN A 124 -1.43 13.73 -18.74
CA GLN A 124 -1.90 13.23 -20.03
C GLN A 124 -1.89 11.70 -20.11
N CYS A 125 -0.80 11.07 -19.68
CA CYS A 125 -0.70 9.62 -19.63
C CYS A 125 -1.71 9.01 -18.64
N TYR A 126 -1.88 9.61 -17.46
CA TYR A 126 -2.90 9.16 -16.50
C TYR A 126 -4.33 9.26 -17.06
N GLU A 127 -4.67 10.37 -17.71
CA GLU A 127 -5.98 10.55 -18.35
C GLU A 127 -6.21 9.53 -19.46
N HIS A 128 -5.18 9.24 -20.27
CA HIS A 128 -5.22 8.17 -21.27
C HIS A 128 -5.48 6.79 -20.62
N LEU A 129 -4.74 6.44 -19.56
CA LEU A 129 -4.95 5.17 -18.86
C LEU A 129 -6.33 5.08 -18.19
N VAL A 130 -6.90 6.21 -17.76
CA VAL A 130 -8.27 6.27 -17.25
C VAL A 130 -9.28 6.08 -18.38
N SER A 131 -9.08 6.69 -19.56
CA SER A 131 -9.99 6.52 -20.70
C SER A 131 -9.99 5.09 -21.23
N GLU A 132 -8.83 4.44 -21.22
CA GLU A 132 -8.65 3.03 -21.60
C GLU A 132 -9.09 2.03 -20.50
N LYS A 133 -9.61 2.53 -19.37
CA LYS A 133 -10.08 1.72 -18.23
C LYS A 133 -8.99 0.83 -17.60
N VAL A 134 -7.72 1.22 -17.73
CA VAL A 134 -6.59 0.52 -17.10
C VAL A 134 -6.57 0.81 -15.60
N ILE A 135 -6.82 2.06 -15.20
CA ILE A 135 -6.83 2.47 -13.79
C ILE A 135 -8.19 2.15 -13.14
N PRO A 136 -8.26 1.29 -12.10
CA PRO A 136 -9.50 1.02 -11.37
C PRO A 136 -10.10 2.26 -10.71
N THR A 137 -11.44 2.37 -10.73
CA THR A 137 -12.18 3.50 -10.15
C THR A 137 -11.85 3.75 -8.67
N ALA A 138 -11.59 2.68 -7.90
CA ALA A 138 -11.20 2.79 -6.49
C ALA A 138 -9.88 3.57 -6.30
N TRP A 139 -8.95 3.46 -7.24
CA TRP A 139 -7.66 4.17 -7.22
C TRP A 139 -7.83 5.60 -7.73
N GLN A 140 -8.66 5.79 -8.75
CA GLN A 140 -8.95 7.12 -9.31
C GLN A 140 -9.45 8.10 -8.25
N ARG A 141 -10.34 7.66 -7.34
CA ARG A 141 -10.89 8.52 -6.27
C ARG A 141 -9.79 9.19 -5.44
N HIS A 142 -8.76 8.43 -5.05
CA HIS A 142 -7.65 8.94 -4.26
C HIS A 142 -6.79 9.95 -5.02
N ILE A 143 -6.56 9.71 -6.31
CA ILE A 143 -5.81 10.63 -7.16
C ILE A 143 -6.60 11.91 -7.40
N GLN A 144 -7.89 11.80 -7.73
CA GLN A 144 -8.78 12.94 -7.97
C GLN A 144 -8.95 13.80 -6.71
N GLU A 145 -9.14 13.20 -5.53
CA GLU A 145 -9.17 13.93 -4.26
C GLU A 145 -7.86 14.70 -4.01
N ALA A 146 -6.72 14.08 -4.32
CA ALA A 146 -5.42 14.71 -4.18
C ALA A 146 -5.15 15.81 -5.22
N MET A 147 -5.81 15.82 -6.37
CA MET A 147 -5.59 16.80 -7.44
C MET A 147 -6.55 18.01 -7.38
N LYS A 148 -7.51 18.01 -6.46
CA LYS A 148 -8.31 19.20 -6.10
C LYS A 148 -7.46 20.24 -5.37
#